data_AF-A0A8J6CSL9-F1
#
_entry.id   AF-A0A8J6CSL9-F1
#
_cell.length_a   1.000
_cell.length_b   1.000
_cell.length_c   1.000
_cell.angle_alpha   90.00
_cell.angle_beta   90.00
_cell.angle_gamma   90.00
#
_symmetry.space_group_name_H-M   'P 1'
#
loop_
_entity.id
_entity.type
_entity.pdbx_description
1 polymer ?
#
loop_
_entity_poly.entity_id
_entity_poly.type
_entity_poly.pdbx_seq_one_letter_code
_entity_poly.pdbx_strand_id
1 'polypeptide(L)'
;MKLQIKIEEESGKIVDACFKTFSCGSTIAKTQIELLSLSLPSNLFSSSNEMVHLVGYNEEKLSTIDHMKSHGNDHHDGDHNNAPTLNPTSSSPLYSSILALKESVCPPLPANQCPPSISLFFSSTPPAKMHQFPVLLSLIAVSILLMVTPVIGYRPWPHLKPNSSDLTLGSSKKFEGSSEFVQMRYHMGPVLTANITVHIVWYGRWQKSQKKIIREFINSISAVDAKHPSVAGWWKTVQLYTDQTGANISHTVHLGEEKNDRFYSHGKKLTRLSIQSVIKSAVTASTKPLTINPRSGLFLLLTSDDVYVQDFCGQVCGFHYFTFPSIVGYTLPYAWVGNSAKLCPGVCAYPFAVPKYMTGFKPLKSPNGDVGVDGMISVIGHEIAELATNPLVNAWYAGQDPVAPVEIADLCEGIYGTGGGGSYTGQLLNDKDGATFNMNGIRRRYLVQWVWNNILNYCTGPNALDL
;
A
#
# COMPACT_ATOMS: atom_id res chain seq x y z
N MET A 1 -4.03 4.24 10.50
CA MET A 1 -2.73 3.84 10.02
C MET A 1 -1.88 4.23 11.22
N LYS A 2 -1.24 5.43 11.21
CA LYS A 2 -1.37 6.37 12.38
C LYS A 2 -2.79 6.95 12.48
N LEU A 3 -3.21 7.57 13.58
CA LEU A 3 -4.57 8.14 13.75
C LEU A 3 -4.42 9.65 14.00
N GLN A 4 -5.22 10.47 13.33
CA GLN A 4 -5.35 11.91 13.58
C GLN A 4 -6.69 12.17 14.25
N ILE A 5 -6.66 13.00 15.28
CA ILE A 5 -7.82 13.32 16.11
C ILE A 5 -7.95 14.84 16.14
N LYS A 6 -9.17 15.34 15.98
CA LYS A 6 -9.51 16.76 16.11
C LYS A 6 -10.22 16.96 17.45
N ILE A 7 -9.67 17.86 18.26
CA ILE A 7 -10.23 18.24 19.57
C ILE A 7 -10.76 19.67 19.46
N GLU A 8 -11.98 19.89 19.95
CA GLU A 8 -12.62 21.20 20.06
C GLU A 8 -12.03 21.99 21.23
N GLU A 9 -11.59 23.21 20.96
CA GLU A 9 -10.68 23.97 21.83
C GLU A 9 -11.37 24.58 23.06
N GLU A 10 -12.66 24.90 22.98
CA GLU A 10 -13.45 25.45 24.10
C GLU A 10 -13.93 24.37 25.09
N SER A 11 -14.15 23.13 24.61
CA SER A 11 -14.77 22.05 25.40
C SER A 11 -13.82 20.90 25.75
N GLY A 12 -12.67 20.80 25.07
CA GLY A 12 -11.72 19.69 25.20
C GLY A 12 -12.20 18.35 24.62
N LYS A 13 -13.33 18.35 23.88
CA LYS A 13 -13.91 17.12 23.33
C LYS A 13 -13.33 16.77 21.97
N ILE A 14 -13.14 15.47 21.73
CA ILE A 14 -12.85 14.95 20.39
C ILE A 14 -14.11 15.08 19.53
N VAL A 15 -14.01 15.80 18.42
CA VAL A 15 -15.12 16.03 17.49
C VAL A 15 -14.94 15.33 16.14
N ASP A 16 -13.74 14.82 15.87
CA ASP A 16 -13.42 14.06 14.66
C ASP A 16 -12.18 13.18 14.86
N ALA A 17 -12.10 12.05 14.15
CA ALA A 17 -10.94 11.16 14.12
C ALA A 17 -10.83 10.46 12.76
N CYS A 18 -9.65 10.53 12.12
CA CYS A 18 -9.36 9.95 10.81
C CYS A 18 -8.03 9.18 10.82
N PHE A 19 -7.97 8.09 10.05
CA PHE A 19 -6.83 7.20 10.00
C PHE A 19 -5.77 7.71 9.00
N LYS A 20 -4.53 7.96 9.42
CA LYS A 20 -3.31 7.86 8.56
C LYS A 20 -3.13 6.43 8.06
N THR A 21 -2.05 6.02 7.38
CA THR A 21 -1.71 4.60 7.09
C THR A 21 -0.47 4.12 7.88
N PHE A 22 -0.29 2.82 8.13
CA PHE A 22 0.97 2.18 8.50
C PHE A 22 1.14 1.15 7.39
N SER A 23 1.79 1.64 6.33
CA SER A 23 2.36 1.00 5.14
C SER A 23 1.55 -0.10 4.44
N CYS A 24 1.04 0.21 3.26
CA CYS A 24 1.84 0.13 2.05
C CYS A 24 1.92 1.55 1.44
N GLY A 25 2.82 1.70 0.49
CA GLY A 25 3.61 2.90 0.32
C GLY A 25 5.01 2.40 0.12
N SER A 26 5.21 1.84 -1.07
CA SER A 26 6.49 1.71 -1.74
C SER A 26 7.53 2.63 -1.07
N THR A 27 8.34 2.07 -0.17
CA THR A 27 9.33 2.84 0.59
C THR A 27 10.53 3.11 -0.32
N ILE A 28 10.29 3.82 -1.42
CA ILE A 28 11.30 4.22 -2.40
C ILE A 28 12.15 5.34 -1.81
N ALA A 29 11.53 6.26 -1.03
CA ALA A 29 12.22 7.46 -0.54
C ALA A 29 13.36 7.22 0.46
N LYS A 30 13.26 6.24 1.39
CA LYS A 30 14.35 6.02 2.37
C LYS A 30 15.53 5.25 1.78
N THR A 31 15.26 4.28 0.92
CA THR A 31 16.31 3.37 0.42
C THR A 31 17.15 3.97 -0.71
N GLN A 32 16.58 4.83 -1.57
CA GLN A 32 17.37 5.51 -2.60
C GLN A 32 18.37 6.53 -2.02
N ILE A 33 18.00 7.21 -0.92
CA ILE A 33 18.89 8.18 -0.27
C ILE A 33 20.08 7.46 0.39
N GLU A 34 19.88 6.29 1.00
CA GLU A 34 20.98 5.49 1.55
C GLU A 34 21.91 4.93 0.44
N LEU A 35 21.36 4.48 -0.70
CA LEU A 35 22.20 3.98 -1.80
C LEU A 35 23.03 5.08 -2.49
N LEU A 36 22.49 6.29 -2.65
CA LEU A 36 23.24 7.43 -3.20
C LEU A 36 24.32 7.94 -2.23
N SER A 37 24.15 7.73 -0.93
CA SER A 37 25.14 8.11 0.08
C SER A 37 26.32 7.14 0.22
N LEU A 38 26.24 5.94 -0.36
CA LEU A 38 27.28 4.90 -0.27
C LEU A 38 28.27 4.89 -1.45
N SER A 39 28.14 5.81 -2.42
CA SER A 39 28.98 5.82 -3.63
C SER A 39 29.78 7.11 -3.87
N LEU A 40 30.02 7.92 -2.84
CA LEU A 40 30.90 9.10 -2.97
C LEU A 40 32.02 9.06 -1.92
N PRO A 41 33.30 9.00 -2.33
CA PRO A 41 34.40 9.17 -1.38
C PRO A 41 34.35 10.58 -0.80
N SER A 42 34.38 10.64 0.53
CA SER A 42 34.38 11.85 1.33
C SER A 42 35.70 12.59 1.12
N ASN A 43 35.73 13.57 0.22
CA ASN A 43 36.75 14.61 0.17
C ASN A 43 36.24 15.78 -0.65
N LEU A 44 35.69 16.79 0.04
CA LEU A 44 35.68 18.23 -0.28
C LEU A 44 34.53 18.88 0.50
N PHE A 45 34.80 19.26 1.75
CA PHE A 45 34.06 20.33 2.41
C PHE A 45 35.06 21.39 2.85
N SER A 46 35.12 22.48 2.08
CA SER A 46 35.60 23.77 2.54
C SER A 46 34.53 24.80 2.20
N SER A 47 34.05 25.47 3.24
CA SER A 47 33.33 26.74 3.32
C SER A 47 32.73 27.36 2.04
N SER A 48 31.43 27.62 2.05
CA SER A 48 30.86 28.99 2.05
C SER A 48 29.34 28.95 1.98
N ASN A 49 28.70 29.77 2.82
CA ASN A 49 27.30 30.19 2.68
C ASN A 49 27.05 30.72 1.26
N GLU A 50 25.96 30.31 0.61
CA GLU A 50 25.00 31.26 0.02
C GLU A 50 23.74 30.59 -0.53
N MET A 51 22.68 31.38 -0.43
CA MET A 51 21.30 31.15 -0.79
C MET A 51 21.15 31.24 -2.31
N VAL A 52 20.51 30.25 -2.98
CA VAL A 52 20.16 30.40 -4.40
C VAL A 52 18.73 29.89 -4.67
N HIS A 53 17.87 30.86 -4.99
CA HIS A 53 16.61 30.70 -5.69
C HIS A 53 16.83 30.11 -7.09
N LEU A 54 15.96 29.20 -7.54
CA LEU A 54 15.85 28.85 -8.96
C LEU A 54 14.41 29.02 -9.44
N VAL A 55 14.22 30.10 -10.21
CA VAL A 55 13.15 30.30 -11.19
C VAL A 55 13.64 29.73 -12.53
N GLY A 56 12.76 29.06 -13.26
CA GLY A 56 13.10 28.17 -14.38
C GLY A 56 13.32 28.83 -15.74
N TYR A 57 13.50 27.97 -16.76
CA TYR A 57 13.40 28.34 -18.19
C TYR A 57 12.89 27.15 -19.03
N ASN A 58 11.99 27.48 -19.96
CA ASN A 58 11.59 26.72 -21.15
C ASN A 58 12.40 27.25 -22.34
N GLU A 59 12.73 26.41 -23.33
CA GLU A 59 12.66 26.77 -24.76
C GLU A 59 12.74 25.54 -25.71
N GLU A 60 12.09 25.67 -26.86
CA GLU A 60 11.83 24.67 -27.91
C GLU A 60 12.92 24.58 -29.01
N LYS A 61 12.91 23.44 -29.73
CA LYS A 61 13.18 23.19 -31.17
C LYS A 61 14.54 23.55 -31.80
N LEU A 62 15.19 22.52 -32.40
CA LEU A 62 15.55 22.49 -33.84
C LEU A 62 15.96 21.08 -34.31
N SER A 63 15.89 20.87 -35.63
CA SER A 63 15.63 19.63 -36.35
C SER A 63 16.84 19.07 -37.16
N THR A 64 16.83 17.75 -37.42
CA THR A 64 17.33 16.97 -38.60
C THR A 64 18.73 17.21 -39.20
N ILE A 65 19.49 16.12 -39.45
CA ILE A 65 19.89 15.61 -40.79
C ILE A 65 20.71 14.30 -40.66
N ASP A 66 20.55 13.46 -41.69
CA ASP A 66 20.94 12.07 -41.92
C ASP A 66 22.45 11.69 -42.05
N HIS A 67 22.63 10.37 -41.93
CA HIS A 67 23.38 9.46 -42.82
C HIS A 67 24.81 8.94 -42.49
N MET A 68 24.87 7.60 -42.52
CA MET A 68 25.83 6.70 -43.18
C MET A 68 26.96 6.02 -42.38
N LYS A 69 26.85 4.67 -42.34
CA LYS A 69 27.85 3.62 -42.70
C LYS A 69 29.14 3.56 -41.87
N SER A 70 29.89 2.47 -41.72
CA SER A 70 29.88 1.03 -42.07
C SER A 70 31.32 0.56 -41.76
N HIS A 71 31.50 -0.72 -41.46
CA HIS A 71 32.78 -1.47 -41.31
C HIS A 71 33.52 -1.28 -39.98
N GLY A 72 34.06 -2.32 -39.34
CA GLY A 72 34.20 -3.72 -39.72
C GLY A 72 35.52 -4.27 -39.16
N ASN A 73 35.49 -5.53 -38.67
CA ASN A 73 36.60 -6.49 -38.52
C ASN A 73 37.81 -6.07 -37.66
N ASP A 74 38.64 -6.91 -37.06
CA ASP A 74 38.71 -8.34 -36.75
C ASP A 74 39.92 -8.51 -35.80
N HIS A 75 39.94 -9.62 -35.04
CA HIS A 75 41.15 -10.37 -34.62
C HIS A 75 42.18 -9.73 -33.66
N HIS A 76 42.44 -10.36 -32.50
CA HIS A 76 43.44 -11.43 -32.37
C HIS A 76 43.55 -11.99 -30.94
N ASP A 77 43.75 -13.31 -30.86
CA ASP A 77 44.14 -14.14 -29.72
C ASP A 77 45.48 -13.76 -29.06
N GLY A 78 45.70 -14.23 -27.83
CA GLY A 78 47.05 -14.39 -27.28
C GLY A 78 47.13 -14.59 -25.77
N ASP A 79 47.20 -15.85 -25.34
CA ASP A 79 47.61 -16.35 -24.01
C ASP A 79 48.94 -15.74 -23.50
N HIS A 80 49.08 -15.61 -22.17
CA HIS A 80 50.17 -16.25 -21.40
C HIS A 80 50.09 -16.03 -19.88
N ASN A 81 50.29 -17.15 -19.17
CA ASN A 81 50.56 -17.30 -17.74
C ASN A 81 51.82 -16.56 -17.25
N ASN A 82 51.81 -16.06 -16.01
CA ASN A 82 52.74 -16.48 -14.93
C ASN A 82 52.59 -15.63 -13.64
N ALA A 83 52.52 -16.31 -12.50
CA ALA A 83 52.74 -15.74 -11.16
C ALA A 83 54.27 -15.51 -10.93
N PRO A 84 54.73 -14.77 -9.89
CA PRO A 84 54.71 -15.30 -8.53
C PRO A 84 54.58 -14.27 -7.35
N THR A 85 54.20 -14.86 -6.21
CA THR A 85 54.36 -14.49 -4.78
C THR A 85 55.24 -13.29 -4.36
N LEU A 86 54.78 -12.55 -3.34
CA LEU A 86 55.56 -12.08 -2.16
C LEU A 86 54.63 -11.59 -1.03
N ASN A 87 54.82 -12.16 0.17
CA ASN A 87 54.34 -11.73 1.51
C ASN A 87 55.42 -10.79 2.12
N PRO A 88 55.38 -10.30 3.39
CA PRO A 88 54.32 -10.10 4.41
C PRO A 88 54.47 -8.74 5.16
N THR A 89 53.90 -8.62 6.37
CA THR A 89 54.21 -7.67 7.49
C THR A 89 53.61 -6.27 7.41
N SER A 90 53.22 -5.56 8.47
CA SER A 90 52.95 -5.80 9.90
C SER A 90 52.59 -4.42 10.46
N SER A 91 51.57 -4.28 11.32
CA SER A 91 51.58 -3.38 12.50
C SER A 91 50.18 -3.21 13.12
N SER A 92 50.04 -3.90 14.24
CA SER A 92 49.26 -3.56 15.43
C SER A 92 49.67 -2.20 16.04
N PRO A 93 49.14 -1.69 17.20
CA PRO A 93 47.86 -1.93 17.90
C PRO A 93 47.27 -0.66 18.60
N LEU A 94 46.21 -0.86 19.41
CA LEU A 94 45.92 -0.27 20.75
C LEU A 94 44.80 0.77 20.96
N TYR A 95 43.92 0.35 21.90
CA TYR A 95 43.17 1.06 22.97
C TYR A 95 42.11 2.10 22.57
N SER A 96 40.81 1.80 22.75
CA SER A 96 40.04 1.80 24.02
C SER A 96 39.80 3.19 24.58
N SER A 97 38.54 3.63 24.59
CA SER A 97 37.95 4.43 25.67
C SER A 97 36.42 4.37 25.61
N ILE A 98 35.86 3.90 26.72
CA ILE A 98 34.48 3.98 27.16
C ILE A 98 34.13 5.45 27.39
N LEU A 99 32.95 5.91 26.94
CA LEU A 99 32.23 7.00 27.60
C LEU A 99 30.73 6.90 27.34
N ALA A 100 30.01 6.89 28.47
CA ALA A 100 28.58 6.77 28.60
C ALA A 100 27.83 7.93 27.96
N LEU A 101 26.75 7.64 27.23
CA LEU A 101 25.74 8.64 26.90
C LEU A 101 24.70 8.69 28.01
N LYS A 102 24.72 9.84 28.66
CA LYS A 102 23.89 10.29 29.77
C LYS A 102 22.48 10.60 29.24
N GLU A 103 21.47 10.09 29.93
CA GLU A 103 20.07 10.52 29.79
C GLU A 103 19.95 12.01 30.12
N SER A 104 19.19 12.76 29.32
CA SER A 104 18.72 14.10 29.66
C SER A 104 17.20 14.18 29.54
N VAL A 105 16.58 14.16 30.72
CA VAL A 105 15.20 14.53 31.03
C VAL A 105 15.10 16.06 31.07
N CYS A 106 14.02 16.64 30.52
CA CYS A 106 13.64 18.04 30.77
C CYS A 106 12.24 18.10 31.44
N PRO A 107 12.06 18.88 32.53
CA PRO A 107 10.78 19.18 33.18
C PRO A 107 10.14 20.53 32.70
N PRO A 108 8.91 20.90 33.13
CA PRO A 108 8.02 21.82 32.40
C PRO A 108 7.80 23.25 33.00
N LEU A 109 7.29 24.16 32.13
CA LEU A 109 6.47 25.40 32.34
C LEU A 109 7.14 26.65 32.98
N PRO A 110 6.64 27.92 32.79
CA PRO A 110 5.23 28.35 32.69
C PRO A 110 4.85 29.52 31.73
N ALA A 111 3.56 29.90 31.80
CA ALA A 111 2.78 30.82 30.97
C ALA A 111 2.83 32.33 31.37
N ASN A 112 2.18 33.14 30.50
CA ASN A 112 1.72 34.54 30.63
C ASN A 112 2.68 35.67 30.20
N GLN A 113 2.28 36.43 29.16
CA GLN A 113 1.98 37.88 29.16
C GLN A 113 2.13 38.51 27.76
N CYS A 114 1.04 38.97 27.15
CA CYS A 114 1.06 40.03 26.14
C CYS A 114 -0.07 41.05 26.44
N PRO A 115 0.24 42.36 26.54
CA PRO A 115 -0.72 43.47 26.46
C PRO A 115 -0.80 44.07 25.03
N PRO A 116 -1.70 45.04 24.75
CA PRO A 116 -2.56 44.98 23.56
C PRO A 116 -2.38 46.11 22.51
N SER A 117 -3.09 45.94 21.39
CA SER A 117 -3.78 46.93 20.52
C SER A 117 -3.02 48.09 19.86
N ILE A 118 -3.09 48.17 18.52
CA ILE A 118 -3.17 49.44 17.77
C ILE A 118 -4.27 49.36 16.71
N SER A 119 -5.18 50.33 16.79
CA SER A 119 -6.29 50.61 15.89
C SER A 119 -5.84 51.57 14.77
N LEU A 120 -6.43 51.47 13.58
CA LEU A 120 -6.49 52.59 12.64
C LEU A 120 -7.91 52.73 12.07
N PHE A 121 -8.51 53.88 12.38
CA PHE A 121 -9.73 54.43 11.81
C PHE A 121 -9.44 55.05 10.44
N PHE A 122 -10.42 55.00 9.53
CA PHE A 122 -10.71 56.12 8.64
C PHE A 122 -12.22 56.25 8.43
N SER A 123 -12.71 57.47 8.63
CA SER A 123 -14.09 57.89 8.40
C SER A 123 -14.23 58.61 7.05
N SER A 124 -15.36 58.45 6.38
CA SER A 124 -16.00 59.56 5.65
C SER A 124 -17.47 59.25 5.29
N THR A 125 -18.34 60.19 5.65
CA THR A 125 -19.70 60.46 5.13
C THR A 125 -19.68 61.89 4.55
N PRO A 126 -20.63 62.44 3.75
CA PRO A 126 -22.10 62.17 3.69
C PRO A 126 -22.68 62.41 2.24
N PRO A 127 -23.93 62.88 1.95
CA PRO A 127 -25.21 62.95 2.68
C PRO A 127 -26.43 62.32 1.94
N ALA A 128 -27.58 62.38 2.62
CA ALA A 128 -28.87 61.72 2.33
C ALA A 128 -29.75 62.30 1.20
N LYS A 129 -30.65 61.47 0.66
CA LYS A 129 -32.02 61.84 0.19
C LYS A 129 -33.03 60.69 0.39
N MET A 130 -34.23 61.04 0.87
CA MET A 130 -35.42 60.21 1.06
C MET A 130 -36.25 60.13 -0.24
N HIS A 131 -36.78 58.93 -0.60
CA HIS A 131 -38.22 58.59 -0.58
C HIS A 131 -38.56 57.28 -1.33
N GLN A 132 -39.48 56.53 -0.71
CA GLN A 132 -40.51 55.62 -1.27
C GLN A 132 -40.07 54.44 -2.14
N PHE A 133 -40.22 53.20 -1.64
CA PHE A 133 -40.72 52.01 -2.38
C PHE A 133 -40.80 50.77 -1.45
N PRO A 134 -41.98 50.41 -0.89
CA PRO A 134 -42.14 49.06 -0.35
C PRO A 134 -43.45 48.43 -0.84
N VAL A 135 -43.50 48.05 -2.10
CA VAL A 135 -44.59 47.17 -2.63
C VAL A 135 -44.05 46.07 -3.56
N LEU A 136 -42.86 46.26 -4.16
CA LEU A 136 -42.32 45.32 -5.14
C LEU A 136 -41.56 44.12 -4.55
N LEU A 137 -40.97 44.23 -3.35
CA LEU A 137 -40.30 43.09 -2.69
C LEU A 137 -41.28 42.05 -2.13
N SER A 138 -42.49 42.47 -1.74
CA SER A 138 -43.50 41.59 -1.15
C SER A 138 -44.13 40.64 -2.18
N LEU A 139 -44.18 41.04 -3.46
CA LEU A 139 -44.77 40.24 -4.54
C LEU A 139 -43.82 39.16 -5.08
N ILE A 140 -42.49 39.37 -4.97
CA ILE A 140 -41.49 38.38 -5.39
C ILE A 140 -41.40 37.23 -4.37
N ALA A 141 -41.54 37.52 -3.08
CA ALA A 141 -41.54 36.50 -2.02
C ALA A 141 -42.77 35.56 -2.07
N VAL A 142 -43.93 36.06 -2.48
CA VAL A 142 -45.17 35.25 -2.60
C VAL A 142 -45.16 34.36 -3.85
N SER A 143 -44.48 34.78 -4.92
CA SER A 143 -44.41 34.00 -6.17
C SER A 143 -43.47 32.77 -6.05
N ILE A 144 -42.46 32.83 -5.18
CA ILE A 144 -41.53 31.71 -4.93
C ILE A 144 -42.20 30.63 -4.04
N LEU A 145 -43.22 30.99 -3.26
CA LEU A 145 -43.91 30.05 -2.36
C LEU A 145 -44.99 29.19 -3.05
N LEU A 146 -45.33 29.47 -4.32
CA LEU A 146 -46.45 28.82 -5.04
C LEU A 146 -46.03 27.73 -6.05
N MET A 147 -44.73 27.41 -6.17
CA MET A 147 -44.23 26.43 -7.16
C MET A 147 -43.59 25.16 -6.54
N VAL A 148 -43.90 24.83 -5.29
CA VAL A 148 -43.44 23.56 -4.67
C VAL A 148 -44.60 22.59 -4.55
N THR A 149 -44.82 21.78 -5.58
CA THR A 149 -45.69 20.59 -5.49
C THR A 149 -44.92 19.44 -4.85
N PRO A 150 -45.51 18.68 -3.90
CA PRO A 150 -44.84 17.53 -3.31
C PRO A 150 -44.92 16.35 -4.29
N VAL A 151 -43.78 15.87 -4.77
CA VAL A 151 -43.69 14.56 -5.43
C VAL A 151 -43.81 13.49 -4.36
N ILE A 152 -44.96 12.83 -4.29
CA ILE A 152 -45.19 11.68 -3.41
C ILE A 152 -44.55 10.45 -4.07
N GLY A 153 -43.34 10.09 -3.62
CA GLY A 153 -42.73 8.79 -3.89
C GLY A 153 -43.31 7.73 -2.95
N TYR A 154 -44.07 6.79 -3.49
CA TYR A 154 -44.63 5.64 -2.79
C TYR A 154 -43.50 4.68 -2.36
N ARG A 155 -43.37 4.35 -1.07
CA ARG A 155 -42.66 3.16 -0.59
C ARG A 155 -43.57 2.35 0.34
N PRO A 156 -43.74 1.03 0.15
CA PRO A 156 -44.53 0.20 1.06
C PRO A 156 -43.78 -0.09 2.37
N TRP A 157 -44.52 0.05 3.48
CA TRP A 157 -44.33 -0.28 4.91
C TRP A 157 -43.72 -1.67 5.26
N PRO A 158 -43.45 -2.06 6.55
CA PRO A 158 -43.86 -1.43 7.82
C PRO A 158 -42.82 -1.25 8.98
N HIS A 159 -43.18 -0.31 9.84
CA HIS A 159 -42.87 -0.12 11.28
C HIS A 159 -41.91 -1.08 12.01
N LEU A 160 -40.76 -0.54 12.42
CA LEU A 160 -40.05 -0.93 13.64
C LEU A 160 -39.93 0.31 14.52
N LYS A 161 -40.44 0.24 15.76
CA LYS A 161 -40.21 1.27 16.79
C LYS A 161 -38.82 1.02 17.39
N PRO A 162 -37.80 1.87 17.18
CA PRO A 162 -36.55 1.71 17.88
C PRO A 162 -36.71 2.29 19.29
N ASN A 163 -36.52 1.44 20.30
CA ASN A 163 -36.33 1.90 21.67
C ASN A 163 -35.06 2.75 21.71
N SER A 164 -35.16 3.88 22.38
CA SER A 164 -34.12 4.90 22.52
C SER A 164 -32.87 4.35 23.23
N SER A 165 -31.89 3.95 22.43
CA SER A 165 -30.46 4.00 22.75
C SER A 165 -29.66 4.05 21.45
N ASP A 166 -30.09 4.89 20.52
CA ASP A 166 -29.33 5.23 19.31
C ASP A 166 -28.29 6.27 19.73
N LEU A 167 -27.05 5.82 19.94
CA LEU A 167 -25.90 6.71 19.86
C LEU A 167 -25.93 7.28 18.44
N THR A 168 -26.22 8.57 18.33
CA THR A 168 -26.26 9.34 17.10
C THR A 168 -24.88 9.36 16.43
N LEU A 169 -24.55 8.28 15.74
CA LEU A 169 -23.58 8.23 14.66
C LEU A 169 -24.39 7.84 13.43
N GLY A 170 -24.80 8.85 12.66
CA GLY A 170 -25.56 8.63 11.43
C GLY A 170 -24.82 7.61 10.55
N SER A 171 -25.60 6.70 9.95
CA SER A 171 -25.15 5.76 8.91
C SER A 171 -24.05 6.38 8.04
N SER A 172 -22.82 5.87 8.14
CA SER A 172 -21.66 6.34 7.37
C SER A 172 -22.06 6.46 5.90
N LYS A 173 -22.23 7.70 5.43
CA LYS A 173 -22.49 7.98 4.02
C LYS A 173 -21.15 7.88 3.31
N LYS A 174 -20.95 6.85 2.49
CA LYS A 174 -20.23 6.84 1.19
C LYS A 174 -18.82 7.46 1.07
N PHE A 175 -18.19 8.03 2.09
CA PHE A 175 -17.00 8.88 1.94
C PHE A 175 -15.65 8.15 2.09
N GLU A 176 -15.63 6.89 2.51
CA GLU A 176 -14.36 6.18 2.75
C GLU A 176 -13.84 5.39 1.54
N GLY A 177 -14.45 5.55 0.37
CA GLY A 177 -13.97 4.88 -0.85
C GLY A 177 -13.97 5.71 -2.12
N SER A 178 -14.80 6.76 -2.27
CA SER A 178 -14.82 7.55 -3.51
C SER A 178 -14.13 8.88 -3.30
N SER A 179 -13.11 9.16 -4.12
CA SER A 179 -12.36 10.40 -4.02
C SER A 179 -12.09 10.97 -5.40
N GLU A 180 -12.58 12.19 -5.66
CA GLU A 180 -12.23 12.98 -6.83
C GLU A 180 -10.73 13.39 -6.83
N PHE A 181 -10.08 13.27 -5.68
CA PHE A 181 -8.66 13.57 -5.48
C PHE A 181 -7.74 12.40 -5.78
N VAL A 182 -8.27 11.16 -5.81
CA VAL A 182 -7.50 9.97 -6.18
C VAL A 182 -7.48 9.87 -7.69
N GLN A 183 -6.35 10.26 -8.28
CA GLN A 183 -6.12 10.16 -9.71
C GLN A 183 -5.25 8.95 -10.02
N MET A 184 -5.88 7.80 -10.20
CA MET A 184 -5.20 6.57 -10.62
C MET A 184 -4.72 6.72 -12.07
N ARG A 185 -3.41 6.60 -12.30
CA ARG A 185 -2.79 6.86 -13.60
C ARG A 185 -1.85 5.75 -14.02
N TYR A 186 -1.74 5.56 -15.32
CA TYR A 186 -0.76 4.69 -15.95
C TYR A 186 0.48 5.47 -16.34
N HIS A 187 1.65 4.96 -15.98
CA HIS A 187 2.95 5.61 -16.09
C HIS A 187 3.89 4.88 -17.06
N MET A 188 3.30 4.16 -18.02
CA MET A 188 3.98 3.50 -19.15
C MET A 188 4.91 2.33 -18.79
N GLY A 189 4.96 1.91 -17.52
CA GLY A 189 5.62 0.68 -17.10
C GLY A 189 4.87 -0.59 -17.52
N PRO A 190 5.54 -1.75 -17.55
CA PRO A 190 4.88 -3.01 -17.92
C PRO A 190 3.85 -3.43 -16.86
N VAL A 191 2.88 -4.24 -17.28
CA VAL A 191 1.92 -4.92 -16.41
C VAL A 191 1.84 -6.41 -16.79
N LEU A 192 1.25 -7.26 -15.97
CA LEU A 192 1.18 -8.70 -16.22
C LEU A 192 -0.05 -9.11 -17.06
N THR A 193 0.06 -8.98 -18.39
CA THR A 193 -1.02 -9.33 -19.35
C THR A 193 -1.02 -10.81 -19.77
N ALA A 194 0.13 -11.49 -19.68
CA ALA A 194 0.26 -12.93 -19.94
C ALA A 194 -0.12 -13.77 -18.72
N ASN A 195 -0.38 -15.08 -18.91
CA ASN A 195 -0.73 -16.00 -17.83
C ASN A 195 0.28 -15.94 -16.68
N ILE A 196 -0.20 -15.50 -15.52
CA ILE A 196 0.60 -15.19 -14.34
C ILE A 196 0.95 -16.49 -13.62
N THR A 197 2.24 -16.70 -13.38
CA THR A 197 2.79 -17.88 -12.68
C THR A 197 3.35 -17.45 -11.32
N VAL A 198 2.75 -17.92 -10.23
CA VAL A 198 3.18 -17.60 -8.86
C VAL A 198 4.16 -18.64 -8.34
N HIS A 199 5.45 -18.32 -8.26
CA HIS A 199 6.46 -19.17 -7.64
C HIS A 199 6.59 -18.85 -6.15
N ILE A 200 6.34 -19.83 -5.27
CA ILE A 200 6.38 -19.58 -3.82
C ILE A 200 7.72 -20.01 -3.22
N VAL A 201 8.36 -19.12 -2.47
CA VAL A 201 9.48 -19.44 -1.59
C VAL A 201 8.99 -19.49 -0.15
N TRP A 202 8.93 -20.70 0.41
CA TRP A 202 8.59 -20.93 1.81
C TRP A 202 9.83 -20.82 2.69
N TYR A 203 10.06 -19.65 3.27
CA TYR A 203 11.21 -19.39 4.13
C TYR A 203 10.87 -19.68 5.59
N GLY A 204 11.64 -20.59 6.20
CA GLY A 204 11.45 -21.09 7.55
C GLY A 204 10.50 -22.30 7.67
N ARG A 205 9.97 -22.51 8.87
CA ARG A 205 9.20 -23.72 9.21
C ARG A 205 7.72 -23.52 8.99
N TRP A 206 7.20 -24.20 7.97
CA TRP A 206 5.80 -24.11 7.56
C TRP A 206 5.05 -25.43 7.72
N GLN A 207 3.87 -25.38 8.32
CA GLN A 207 2.98 -26.53 8.41
C GLN A 207 2.32 -26.84 7.05
N LYS A 208 2.01 -28.11 6.79
CA LYS A 208 1.33 -28.52 5.54
C LYS A 208 -0.06 -27.88 5.42
N SER A 209 -0.78 -27.73 6.53
CA SER A 209 -2.09 -27.07 6.60
C SER A 209 -2.03 -25.61 6.15
N GLN A 210 -1.07 -24.85 6.69
CA GLN A 210 -0.83 -23.45 6.35
C GLN A 210 -0.55 -23.24 4.86
N LYS A 211 0.37 -24.04 4.30
CA LYS A 211 0.66 -23.99 2.86
C LYS A 211 -0.57 -24.30 2.00
N LYS A 212 -1.40 -25.24 2.45
CA LYS A 212 -2.61 -25.63 1.72
C LYS A 212 -3.59 -24.46 1.60
N ILE A 213 -3.79 -23.67 2.67
CA ILE A 213 -4.67 -22.49 2.65
C ILE A 213 -4.20 -21.50 1.57
N ILE A 214 -2.91 -21.14 1.59
CA ILE A 214 -2.33 -20.16 0.67
C ILE A 214 -2.35 -20.64 -0.78
N ARG A 215 -2.01 -21.90 -1.04
CA ARG A 215 -2.10 -22.48 -2.40
C ARG A 215 -3.54 -22.49 -2.92
N GLU A 216 -4.49 -22.86 -2.06
CA GLU A 216 -5.90 -22.88 -2.45
C GLU A 216 -6.44 -21.46 -2.66
N PHE A 217 -5.90 -20.44 -1.97
CA PHE A 217 -6.22 -19.02 -2.23
C PHE A 217 -5.74 -18.59 -3.62
N ILE A 218 -4.46 -18.81 -3.93
CA ILE A 218 -3.87 -18.46 -5.24
C ILE A 218 -4.63 -19.15 -6.39
N ASN A 219 -4.90 -20.45 -6.26
CA ASN A 219 -5.67 -21.18 -7.27
C ASN A 219 -7.13 -20.69 -7.39
N SER A 220 -7.69 -20.05 -6.35
CA SER A 220 -9.05 -19.50 -6.40
C SER A 220 -9.16 -18.21 -7.20
N ILE A 221 -8.05 -17.54 -7.52
CA ILE A 221 -8.04 -16.32 -8.34
C ILE A 221 -8.58 -16.59 -9.75
N SER A 222 -8.20 -17.73 -10.33
CA SER A 222 -8.65 -18.14 -11.68
C SER A 222 -9.95 -18.96 -11.68
N ALA A 223 -10.54 -19.23 -10.51
CA ALA A 223 -11.69 -20.13 -10.38
C ALA A 223 -13.01 -19.40 -10.68
N VAL A 224 -13.29 -19.16 -11.95
CA VAL A 224 -14.46 -18.38 -12.42
C VAL A 224 -15.81 -18.99 -12.01
N ASP A 225 -15.87 -20.32 -11.83
CA ASP A 225 -17.08 -21.04 -11.42
C ASP A 225 -17.27 -21.09 -9.88
N ALA A 226 -16.37 -20.46 -9.11
CA ALA A 226 -16.50 -20.41 -7.67
C ALA A 226 -17.73 -19.59 -7.25
N LYS A 227 -18.40 -20.05 -6.19
CA LYS A 227 -19.63 -19.44 -5.67
C LYS A 227 -19.44 -17.95 -5.38
N HIS A 228 -20.30 -17.10 -5.93
CA HIS A 228 -20.31 -15.67 -5.61
C HIS A 228 -20.78 -15.37 -4.18
N PRO A 229 -20.24 -14.31 -3.52
CA PRO A 229 -19.07 -13.52 -3.93
C PRO A 229 -17.79 -14.37 -3.90
N SER A 230 -16.88 -14.20 -4.87
CA SER A 230 -15.74 -15.11 -5.07
C SER A 230 -14.40 -14.39 -5.23
N VAL A 231 -13.29 -15.09 -4.96
CA VAL A 231 -11.92 -14.57 -5.17
C VAL A 231 -11.70 -14.20 -6.65
N ALA A 232 -12.18 -15.03 -7.59
CA ALA A 232 -12.16 -14.69 -9.01
C ALA A 232 -13.00 -13.45 -9.33
N GLY A 233 -14.13 -13.25 -8.65
CA GLY A 233 -14.93 -12.03 -8.75
C GLY A 233 -14.21 -10.79 -8.26
N TRP A 234 -13.43 -10.90 -7.17
CA TRP A 234 -12.55 -9.84 -6.68
C TRP A 234 -11.44 -9.51 -7.69
N TRP A 235 -10.82 -10.52 -8.31
CA TRP A 235 -9.78 -10.33 -9.33
C TRP A 235 -10.28 -9.64 -10.61
N LYS A 236 -11.59 -9.59 -10.86
CA LYS A 236 -12.14 -8.83 -11.99
C LYS A 236 -11.87 -7.33 -11.88
N THR A 237 -11.77 -6.78 -10.67
CA THR A 237 -11.39 -5.38 -10.48
C THR A 237 -9.93 -5.14 -10.90
N VAL A 238 -9.03 -6.07 -10.58
CA VAL A 238 -7.62 -6.00 -11.01
C VAL A 238 -7.49 -6.07 -12.55
N GLN A 239 -8.37 -6.83 -13.20
CA GLN A 239 -8.43 -6.92 -14.66
C GLN A 239 -8.87 -5.63 -15.36
N LEU A 240 -9.38 -4.62 -14.64
CA LEU A 240 -9.74 -3.32 -15.25
C LEU A 240 -8.52 -2.49 -15.67
N TYR A 241 -7.34 -2.87 -15.19
CA TYR A 241 -6.08 -2.20 -15.47
C TYR A 241 -5.43 -2.77 -16.74
N THR A 242 -4.76 -1.92 -17.53
CA THR A 242 -4.22 -2.29 -18.84
C THR A 242 -2.79 -1.82 -19.04
N ASP A 243 -2.07 -2.41 -19.99
CA ASP A 243 -0.82 -1.83 -20.50
C ASP A 243 -1.09 -0.71 -21.54
N GLN A 244 -0.01 -0.22 -22.15
CA GLN A 244 -0.03 0.78 -23.23
C GLN A 244 -0.76 0.32 -24.50
N THR A 245 -0.93 -0.99 -24.71
CA THR A 245 -1.63 -1.56 -25.86
C THR A 245 -3.13 -1.71 -25.59
N GLY A 246 -3.58 -1.45 -24.37
CA GLY A 246 -4.94 -1.70 -23.91
C GLY A 246 -5.18 -3.16 -23.50
N ALA A 247 -4.13 -3.99 -23.42
CA ALA A 247 -4.28 -5.36 -22.95
C ALA A 247 -4.45 -5.37 -21.42
N ASN A 248 -5.53 -6.00 -20.97
CA ASN A 248 -5.88 -6.12 -19.55
C ASN A 248 -4.89 -7.02 -18.79
N ILE A 249 -4.80 -6.83 -17.47
CA ILE A 249 -4.16 -7.80 -16.58
C ILE A 249 -4.76 -9.19 -16.81
N SER A 250 -3.92 -10.22 -16.78
CA SER A 250 -4.38 -11.58 -17.02
C SER A 250 -5.40 -12.03 -15.96
N HIS A 251 -6.49 -12.61 -16.44
CA HIS A 251 -7.45 -13.33 -15.60
C HIS A 251 -6.87 -14.65 -15.06
N THR A 252 -5.81 -15.16 -15.69
CA THR A 252 -5.21 -16.46 -15.34
C THR A 252 -4.01 -16.26 -14.42
N VAL A 253 -4.19 -16.63 -13.16
CA VAL A 253 -3.16 -16.78 -12.13
C VAL A 253 -3.08 -18.25 -11.72
N HIS A 254 -1.92 -18.86 -11.87
CA HIS A 254 -1.71 -20.25 -11.46
C HIS A 254 -0.45 -20.41 -10.61
N LEU A 255 -0.47 -21.43 -9.77
CA LEU A 255 0.68 -21.77 -8.93
C LEU A 255 1.78 -22.42 -9.78
N GLY A 256 2.98 -21.84 -9.73
CA GLY A 256 4.18 -22.40 -10.32
C GLY A 256 4.93 -23.32 -9.38
N GLU A 257 6.22 -23.49 -9.65
CA GLU A 257 7.13 -24.24 -8.77
C GLU A 257 7.27 -23.58 -7.40
N GLU A 258 7.56 -24.41 -6.38
CA GLU A 258 7.70 -23.95 -5.00
C GLU A 258 9.04 -24.38 -4.41
N LYS A 259 9.69 -23.47 -3.68
CA LYS A 259 10.93 -23.71 -2.95
C LYS A 259 10.69 -23.76 -1.45
N ASN A 260 11.31 -24.72 -0.78
CA ASN A 260 11.28 -24.84 0.67
C ASN A 260 12.66 -24.51 1.23
N ASP A 261 12.76 -23.45 2.03
CA ASP A 261 13.96 -23.13 2.79
C ASP A 261 13.68 -23.28 4.29
N ARG A 262 13.64 -24.53 4.75
CA ARG A 262 13.32 -24.86 6.14
C ARG A 262 14.47 -24.60 7.12
N PHE A 263 15.67 -24.38 6.60
CA PHE A 263 16.90 -24.24 7.37
C PHE A 263 17.34 -22.79 7.51
N TYR A 264 16.54 -21.84 7.02
CA TYR A 264 16.81 -20.40 7.14
C TYR A 264 18.16 -20.06 6.52
N SER A 265 18.32 -20.29 5.20
CA SER A 265 19.62 -20.14 4.54
C SER A 265 20.29 -18.76 4.69
N HIS A 266 19.51 -17.72 5.02
CA HIS A 266 19.96 -16.36 5.31
C HIS A 266 19.66 -15.93 6.77
N GLY A 267 19.46 -16.87 7.69
CA GLY A 267 19.15 -16.62 9.10
C GLY A 267 17.70 -16.23 9.38
N LYS A 268 17.36 -15.98 10.65
CA LYS A 268 15.98 -15.64 11.10
C LYS A 268 15.68 -14.15 11.12
N LYS A 269 16.65 -13.30 10.79
CA LYS A 269 16.50 -11.85 10.72
C LYS A 269 16.88 -11.41 9.31
N LEU A 270 15.90 -10.95 8.56
CA LEU A 270 16.07 -10.54 7.17
C LEU A 270 15.89 -9.02 7.03
N THR A 271 16.61 -8.45 6.07
CA THR A 271 16.39 -7.12 5.50
C THR A 271 15.83 -7.27 4.08
N ARG A 272 15.38 -6.16 3.48
CA ARG A 272 14.96 -6.12 2.06
C ARG A 272 16.05 -6.63 1.11
N LEU A 273 17.32 -6.35 1.39
CA LEU A 273 18.46 -6.85 0.61
C LEU A 273 18.64 -8.36 0.77
N SER A 274 18.52 -8.89 1.99
CA SER A 274 18.62 -10.34 2.20
C SER A 274 17.45 -11.11 1.58
N ILE A 275 16.25 -10.51 1.46
CA ILE A 275 15.11 -11.09 0.74
C ILE A 275 15.48 -11.38 -0.72
N GLN A 276 16.16 -10.45 -1.40
CA GLN A 276 16.65 -10.68 -2.75
C GLN A 276 17.70 -11.81 -2.79
N SER A 277 18.52 -11.93 -1.75
CA SER A 277 19.48 -13.02 -1.63
C SER A 277 18.80 -14.39 -1.42
N VAL A 278 17.68 -14.44 -0.70
CA VAL A 278 16.85 -15.66 -0.58
C VAL A 278 16.26 -16.03 -1.95
N ILE A 279 15.75 -15.06 -2.70
CA ILE A 279 15.24 -15.29 -4.06
C ILE A 279 16.36 -15.82 -4.98
N LYS A 280 17.55 -15.21 -4.91
CA LYS A 280 18.75 -15.72 -5.61
C LYS A 280 18.98 -17.19 -5.30
N SER A 281 19.05 -17.55 -4.01
CA SER A 281 19.24 -18.95 -3.60
C SER A 281 18.14 -19.88 -4.11
N ALA A 282 16.90 -19.39 -4.26
CA ALA A 282 15.80 -20.19 -4.79
C ALA A 282 15.89 -20.43 -6.30
N VAL A 283 16.31 -19.43 -7.09
CA VAL A 283 16.44 -19.53 -8.56
C VAL A 283 17.76 -20.16 -9.00
N THR A 284 18.82 -20.11 -8.18
CA THR A 284 20.13 -20.73 -8.49
C THR A 284 20.36 -22.05 -7.78
N ALA A 285 19.35 -22.60 -7.09
CA ALA A 285 19.51 -23.82 -6.33
C ALA A 285 19.91 -25.01 -7.21
N SER A 286 20.85 -25.83 -6.74
CA SER A 286 21.30 -27.04 -7.43
C SER A 286 20.19 -28.09 -7.64
N THR A 287 19.17 -28.09 -6.78
CA THR A 287 18.07 -29.06 -6.83
C THR A 287 16.74 -28.33 -7.02
N LYS A 288 16.05 -28.52 -8.15
CA LYS A 288 14.78 -27.84 -8.45
C LYS A 288 14.87 -26.31 -8.24
N PRO A 289 15.71 -25.61 -9.02
CA PRO A 289 15.70 -24.15 -9.05
C PRO A 289 14.32 -23.67 -9.51
N LEU A 290 13.85 -22.54 -8.99
CA LEU A 290 12.64 -21.92 -9.51
C LEU A 290 12.91 -21.38 -10.92
N THR A 291 12.01 -21.68 -11.85
CA THR A 291 12.09 -21.15 -13.22
C THR A 291 12.01 -19.62 -13.27
N ILE A 292 12.82 -19.01 -14.13
CA ILE A 292 12.84 -17.57 -14.34
C ILE A 292 12.02 -17.23 -15.58
N ASN A 293 10.99 -16.41 -15.41
CA ASN A 293 10.22 -15.83 -16.51
C ASN A 293 9.88 -14.36 -16.17
N PRO A 294 10.67 -13.38 -16.64
CA PRO A 294 10.44 -11.97 -16.32
C PRO A 294 9.13 -11.38 -16.88
N ARG A 295 8.48 -12.05 -17.84
CA ARG A 295 7.25 -11.55 -18.47
C ARG A 295 5.97 -11.94 -17.72
N SER A 296 5.97 -13.07 -17.02
CA SER A 296 4.75 -13.58 -16.39
C SER A 296 4.98 -14.35 -15.08
N GLY A 297 6.22 -14.53 -14.66
CA GLY A 297 6.57 -15.14 -13.38
C GLY A 297 6.70 -14.09 -12.29
N LEU A 298 6.07 -14.33 -11.15
CA LEU A 298 6.31 -13.59 -9.91
C LEU A 298 6.84 -14.52 -8.83
N PHE A 299 7.64 -13.96 -7.93
CA PHE A 299 8.20 -14.67 -6.79
C PHE A 299 7.54 -14.21 -5.50
N LEU A 300 6.78 -15.10 -4.85
CA LEU A 300 6.13 -14.83 -3.58
C LEU A 300 6.95 -15.47 -2.45
N LEU A 301 7.70 -14.65 -1.70
CA LEU A 301 8.47 -15.08 -0.54
C LEU A 301 7.62 -14.98 0.73
N LEU A 302 7.40 -16.10 1.39
CA LEU A 302 6.57 -16.17 2.60
C LEU A 302 7.42 -16.63 3.77
N THR A 303 7.56 -15.77 4.79
CA THR A 303 8.33 -16.10 6.00
C THR A 303 7.45 -16.70 7.08
N SER A 304 7.92 -17.77 7.74
CA SER A 304 7.22 -18.39 8.88
C SER A 304 7.14 -17.45 10.07
N ASP A 305 6.29 -17.80 11.04
CA ASP A 305 5.97 -16.99 12.23
C ASP A 305 7.15 -16.72 13.18
N ASP A 306 8.30 -17.35 12.95
CA ASP A 306 9.51 -17.26 13.74
C ASP A 306 10.68 -16.58 13.01
N VAL A 307 10.38 -15.85 11.92
CA VAL A 307 11.33 -15.05 11.15
C VAL A 307 10.94 -13.59 11.27
N TYR A 308 11.91 -12.76 11.64
CA TYR A 308 11.77 -11.31 11.65
C TYR A 308 12.30 -10.71 10.34
N VAL A 309 11.56 -9.77 9.77
CA VAL A 309 12.02 -8.96 8.64
C VAL A 309 12.02 -7.49 9.08
N GLN A 310 13.00 -6.73 8.63
CA GLN A 310 13.09 -5.29 8.89
C GLN A 310 11.76 -4.59 8.58
N ASP A 311 11.32 -3.73 9.51
CA ASP A 311 10.07 -2.96 9.46
C ASP A 311 8.76 -3.78 9.50
N PHE A 312 8.84 -5.12 9.59
CA PHE A 312 7.67 -5.97 9.78
C PHE A 312 6.94 -5.60 11.07
N CYS A 313 5.61 -5.54 11.02
CA CYS A 313 4.71 -5.19 12.13
C CYS A 313 4.74 -3.73 12.59
N GLY A 314 5.74 -2.96 12.17
CA GLY A 314 5.87 -1.55 12.51
C GLY A 314 5.41 -0.65 11.37
N GLN A 315 5.93 -0.91 10.17
CA GLN A 315 5.50 -0.21 8.97
C GLN A 315 4.67 -1.15 8.11
N VAL A 316 5.23 -2.29 7.72
CA VAL A 316 4.67 -3.18 6.69
C VAL A 316 4.24 -4.55 7.22
N CYS A 317 3.26 -5.15 6.55
CA CYS A 317 2.90 -6.57 6.70
C CYS A 317 3.40 -7.43 5.52
N GLY A 318 3.63 -6.77 4.39
CA GLY A 318 4.25 -7.28 3.18
C GLY A 318 4.80 -6.12 2.35
N PHE A 319 5.47 -6.43 1.26
CA PHE A 319 5.75 -5.47 0.21
C PHE A 319 6.05 -6.21 -1.08
N HIS A 320 5.86 -5.55 -2.21
CA HIS A 320 6.40 -5.98 -3.48
C HIS A 320 7.51 -5.05 -3.98
N TYR A 321 8.36 -5.60 -4.83
CA TYR A 321 9.43 -4.89 -5.53
C TYR A 321 9.97 -5.75 -6.69
N PHE A 322 11.06 -5.33 -7.31
CA PHE A 322 11.79 -6.14 -8.28
C PHE A 322 13.22 -6.42 -7.81
N THR A 323 13.77 -7.58 -8.16
CA THR A 323 15.16 -7.90 -7.82
C THR A 323 16.14 -7.06 -8.62
N PHE A 324 17.29 -6.74 -8.04
CA PHE A 324 18.36 -6.09 -8.78
C PHE A 324 19.20 -7.12 -9.54
N PRO A 325 19.52 -6.89 -10.83
CA PRO A 325 20.44 -7.74 -11.59
C PRO A 325 21.80 -7.92 -10.92
N SER A 326 22.30 -6.90 -10.22
CA SER A 326 23.56 -6.98 -9.46
C SER A 326 23.54 -8.00 -8.31
N ILE A 327 22.36 -8.33 -7.79
CA ILE A 327 22.19 -9.30 -6.70
C ILE A 327 21.81 -10.67 -7.28
N VAL A 328 20.72 -10.72 -8.05
CA VAL A 328 20.07 -11.97 -8.47
C VAL A 328 20.51 -12.43 -9.87
N GLY A 329 21.09 -11.54 -10.67
CA GLY A 329 21.39 -11.76 -12.10
C GLY A 329 20.25 -11.39 -13.03
N TYR A 330 19.06 -11.07 -12.48
CA TYR A 330 17.84 -10.79 -13.24
C TYR A 330 17.01 -9.71 -12.54
N THR A 331 16.22 -8.98 -13.32
CA THR A 331 15.13 -8.14 -12.82
C THR A 331 13.86 -8.97 -12.76
N LEU A 332 13.45 -9.37 -11.55
CA LEU A 332 12.32 -10.27 -11.33
C LEU A 332 11.32 -9.61 -10.37
N PRO A 333 10.04 -9.49 -10.74
CA PRO A 333 9.00 -9.03 -9.83
C PRO A 333 8.84 -10.02 -8.67
N TYR A 334 8.79 -9.51 -7.44
CA TYR A 334 8.61 -10.33 -6.26
C TYR A 334 7.80 -9.61 -5.19
N ALA A 335 7.16 -10.40 -4.33
CA ALA A 335 6.53 -9.92 -3.11
C ALA A 335 7.08 -10.71 -1.93
N TRP A 336 7.17 -10.05 -0.78
CA TRP A 336 7.36 -10.69 0.51
C TRP A 336 6.14 -10.45 1.39
N VAL A 337 5.70 -11.49 2.10
CA VAL A 337 4.66 -11.37 3.14
C VAL A 337 5.10 -12.12 4.40
N GLY A 338 4.97 -11.44 5.55
CA GLY A 338 5.35 -11.98 6.85
C GLY A 338 4.19 -12.64 7.59
N ASN A 339 4.44 -13.79 8.22
CA ASN A 339 3.48 -14.39 9.15
C ASN A 339 3.51 -13.70 10.52
N SER A 340 2.44 -12.99 10.83
CA SER A 340 2.35 -12.13 12.02
C SER A 340 1.92 -12.84 13.30
N ALA A 341 1.58 -14.14 13.23
CA ALA A 341 0.95 -14.89 14.32
C ALA A 341 1.60 -14.71 15.69
N LYS A 342 2.95 -14.73 15.74
CA LYS A 342 3.71 -14.57 16.99
C LYS A 342 4.10 -13.14 17.30
N LEU A 343 4.40 -12.33 16.27
CA LEU A 343 5.02 -11.02 16.47
C LEU A 343 4.00 -9.89 16.66
N CYS A 344 2.96 -9.85 15.83
CA CYS A 344 2.02 -8.73 15.80
C CYS A 344 0.65 -9.08 15.20
N PRO A 345 -0.04 -10.11 15.70
CA PRO A 345 -1.30 -10.55 15.10
C PRO A 345 -2.33 -9.41 15.03
N GLY A 346 -2.38 -8.53 16.04
CA GLY A 346 -3.30 -7.37 16.04
C GLY A 346 -3.06 -6.34 14.93
N VAL A 347 -1.88 -6.31 14.30
CA VAL A 347 -1.55 -5.37 13.21
C VAL A 347 -1.80 -6.02 11.86
N CYS A 348 -1.12 -7.13 11.59
CA CYS A 348 -1.09 -7.77 10.27
C CYS A 348 -2.03 -8.97 10.12
N ALA A 349 -2.83 -9.28 11.14
CA ALA A 349 -3.92 -10.24 11.05
C ALA A 349 -5.25 -9.61 11.51
N TYR A 350 -5.35 -8.28 11.47
CA TYR A 350 -6.62 -7.59 11.58
C TYR A 350 -7.55 -8.02 10.44
N PRO A 351 -8.85 -8.31 10.68
CA PRO A 351 -9.60 -8.20 11.93
C PRO A 351 -9.67 -9.49 12.77
N PHE A 352 -8.94 -10.54 12.41
CA PHE A 352 -8.91 -11.82 13.16
C PHE A 352 -8.12 -11.74 14.48
N ALA A 353 -7.31 -10.70 14.61
CA ALA A 353 -6.76 -10.25 15.87
C ALA A 353 -6.85 -8.72 15.93
N VAL A 354 -7.11 -8.18 17.12
CA VAL A 354 -7.36 -6.76 17.34
C VAL A 354 -6.26 -6.21 18.25
N PRO A 355 -5.66 -5.05 17.95
CA PRO A 355 -4.71 -4.40 18.85
C PRO A 355 -5.31 -4.11 20.22
N LYS A 356 -4.49 -4.23 21.27
CA LYS A 356 -4.92 -4.03 22.67
C LYS A 356 -5.52 -2.63 22.94
N TYR A 357 -5.14 -1.62 22.16
CA TYR A 357 -5.63 -0.25 22.34
C TYR A 357 -7.04 -0.02 21.75
N MET A 358 -7.55 -0.92 20.90
CA MET A 358 -8.90 -0.81 20.35
C MET A 358 -9.93 -1.36 21.35
N THR A 359 -10.31 -0.55 22.33
CA THR A 359 -11.29 -0.92 23.36
C THR A 359 -12.67 -1.13 22.74
N GLY A 360 -13.37 -2.21 23.13
CA GLY A 360 -14.73 -2.51 22.65
C GLY A 360 -14.80 -3.32 21.34
N PHE A 361 -13.67 -3.50 20.64
CA PHE A 361 -13.60 -4.35 19.45
C PHE A 361 -13.23 -5.79 19.84
N LYS A 362 -13.98 -6.76 19.29
CA LYS A 362 -13.68 -8.19 19.45
C LYS A 362 -13.09 -8.73 18.14
N PRO A 363 -12.04 -9.58 18.22
CA PRO A 363 -11.52 -10.24 17.02
C PRO A 363 -12.60 -11.07 16.33
N LEU A 364 -12.59 -11.03 15.00
CA LEU A 364 -13.45 -11.88 14.20
C LEU A 364 -12.90 -13.31 14.16
N LYS A 365 -13.78 -14.29 13.95
CA LYS A 365 -13.36 -15.69 13.85
C LYS A 365 -12.80 -15.97 12.45
N SER A 366 -11.57 -16.50 12.40
CA SER A 366 -10.88 -16.77 11.13
C SER A 366 -11.51 -17.93 10.35
N PRO A 367 -11.67 -17.81 9.02
CA PRO A 367 -12.39 -18.79 8.19
C PRO A 367 -11.66 -20.10 7.98
N ASN A 368 -10.34 -20.16 8.20
CA ASN A 368 -9.55 -21.38 8.05
C ASN A 368 -8.91 -21.87 9.34
N GLY A 369 -9.24 -21.25 10.49
CA GLY A 369 -8.78 -21.65 11.82
C GLY A 369 -7.30 -21.34 12.10
N ASP A 370 -6.64 -20.54 11.25
CA ASP A 370 -5.27 -20.07 11.44
C ASP A 370 -5.24 -18.54 11.29
N VAL A 371 -5.26 -17.82 12.42
CA VAL A 371 -5.29 -16.35 12.46
C VAL A 371 -4.12 -15.72 11.68
N GLY A 372 -2.92 -16.28 11.82
CA GLY A 372 -1.74 -15.74 11.15
C GLY A 372 -1.83 -15.87 9.64
N VAL A 373 -2.15 -17.08 9.16
CA VAL A 373 -2.26 -17.34 7.72
C VAL A 373 -3.47 -16.64 7.12
N ASP A 374 -4.63 -16.62 7.80
CA ASP A 374 -5.80 -15.89 7.30
C ASP A 374 -5.55 -14.39 7.24
N GLY A 375 -4.77 -13.82 8.16
CA GLY A 375 -4.26 -12.45 8.06
C GLY A 375 -3.36 -12.26 6.83
N MET A 376 -2.44 -13.19 6.59
CA MET A 376 -1.57 -13.16 5.40
C MET A 376 -2.37 -13.25 4.10
N ILE A 377 -3.55 -13.87 4.05
CA ILE A 377 -4.31 -13.99 2.80
C ILE A 377 -4.69 -12.62 2.23
N SER A 378 -5.11 -11.66 3.06
CA SER A 378 -5.40 -10.30 2.58
C SER A 378 -4.15 -9.63 2.02
N VAL A 379 -3.03 -9.73 2.74
CA VAL A 379 -1.74 -9.15 2.33
C VAL A 379 -1.21 -9.83 1.05
N ILE A 380 -1.32 -11.15 0.92
CA ILE A 380 -0.94 -11.85 -0.33
C ILE A 380 -1.81 -11.38 -1.49
N GLY A 381 -3.12 -11.19 -1.28
CA GLY A 381 -4.01 -10.62 -2.28
C GLY A 381 -3.57 -9.21 -2.69
N HIS A 382 -3.34 -8.34 -1.73
CA HIS A 382 -2.81 -6.98 -1.91
C HIS A 382 -1.55 -7.00 -2.79
N GLU A 383 -0.50 -7.71 -2.37
CA GLU A 383 0.78 -7.70 -3.06
C GLU A 383 0.72 -8.32 -4.46
N ILE A 384 -0.10 -9.37 -4.66
CA ILE A 384 -0.29 -9.97 -5.99
C ILE A 384 -1.04 -9.02 -6.92
N ALA A 385 -2.04 -8.30 -6.43
CA ALA A 385 -2.78 -7.32 -7.23
C ALA A 385 -1.86 -6.20 -7.70
N GLU A 386 -1.04 -5.65 -6.80
CA GLU A 386 -0.11 -4.57 -7.14
C GLU A 386 1.05 -5.05 -8.01
N LEU A 387 1.61 -6.25 -7.77
CA LEU A 387 2.58 -6.84 -8.69
C LEU A 387 2.01 -7.05 -10.10
N ALA A 388 0.72 -7.34 -10.22
CA ALA A 388 0.10 -7.55 -11.52
C ALA A 388 -0.09 -6.23 -12.27
N THR A 389 -0.45 -5.15 -11.56
CA THR A 389 -0.65 -3.82 -12.15
C THR A 389 0.62 -2.97 -12.22
N ASN A 390 1.66 -3.31 -11.46
CA ASN A 390 2.86 -2.49 -11.31
C ASN A 390 4.13 -3.28 -10.93
N PRO A 391 4.50 -4.33 -11.69
CA PRO A 391 5.60 -5.24 -11.37
C PRO A 391 6.98 -4.56 -11.17
N LEU A 392 7.21 -3.42 -11.84
CA LEU A 392 8.48 -2.69 -11.80
C LEU A 392 8.35 -1.30 -11.13
N VAL A 393 7.25 -1.05 -10.42
CA VAL A 393 7.01 0.19 -9.66
C VAL A 393 7.03 1.44 -10.55
N ASN A 394 6.55 1.33 -11.78
CA ASN A 394 6.48 2.40 -12.78
C ASN A 394 5.28 2.30 -13.75
N ALA A 395 4.22 1.57 -13.40
CA ALA A 395 3.02 1.37 -14.22
C ALA A 395 1.78 2.03 -13.61
N TRP A 396 0.98 1.36 -12.78
CA TRP A 396 -0.25 1.96 -12.22
C TRP A 396 -0.09 2.45 -10.78
N TYR A 397 -0.24 3.75 -10.56
CA TYR A 397 -0.31 4.36 -9.23
C TYR A 397 -1.00 5.72 -9.26
N ALA A 398 -1.46 6.17 -8.09
CA ALA A 398 -2.15 7.45 -7.94
C ALA A 398 -1.17 8.64 -7.97
N GLY A 399 -1.53 9.68 -8.72
CA GLY A 399 -0.77 10.93 -8.80
C GLY A 399 0.31 10.94 -9.90
N GLN A 400 1.26 11.87 -9.79
CA GLN A 400 2.36 12.06 -10.74
C GLN A 400 3.74 11.84 -10.11
N ASP A 401 3.80 11.73 -8.79
CA ASP A 401 5.06 11.64 -8.06
C ASP A 401 5.47 10.17 -7.90
N PRO A 402 6.57 9.72 -8.56
CA PRO A 402 7.06 8.35 -8.44
C PRO A 402 7.80 8.09 -7.12
N VAL A 403 7.99 9.08 -6.24
CA VAL A 403 8.77 8.93 -4.99
C VAL A 403 8.01 8.12 -3.94
N ALA A 404 6.68 8.12 -3.99
CA ALA A 404 5.82 7.33 -3.12
C ALA A 404 4.51 6.96 -3.84
N PRO A 405 4.56 6.07 -4.85
CA PRO A 405 3.37 5.63 -5.57
C PRO A 405 2.39 4.99 -4.58
N VAL A 406 1.17 5.53 -4.55
CA VAL A 406 0.04 4.94 -3.84
C VAL A 406 -0.71 4.08 -4.84
N GLU A 407 -0.72 2.78 -4.61
CA GLU A 407 -1.15 1.79 -5.59
C GLU A 407 -2.60 1.33 -5.38
N ILE A 408 -3.02 0.33 -6.14
CA ILE A 408 -4.44 -0.04 -6.25
C ILE A 408 -4.99 -0.69 -4.99
N ALA A 409 -4.15 -1.38 -4.21
CA ALA A 409 -4.57 -2.06 -2.99
C ALA A 409 -4.33 -1.16 -1.76
N ASP A 410 -3.27 -0.34 -1.78
CA ASP A 410 -2.99 0.73 -0.82
C ASP A 410 -4.21 1.59 -0.48
N LEU A 411 -4.94 2.03 -1.52
CA LEU A 411 -6.09 2.92 -1.38
C LEU A 411 -7.25 2.30 -0.59
N CYS A 412 -7.28 0.97 -0.50
CA CYS A 412 -8.41 0.21 0.02
C CYS A 412 -8.04 -0.63 1.25
N GLU A 413 -6.88 -0.33 1.85
CA GLU A 413 -6.38 -0.97 3.06
C GLU A 413 -7.44 -0.99 4.17
N GLY A 414 -7.81 -2.18 4.63
CA GLY A 414 -8.78 -2.36 5.71
C GLY A 414 -10.26 -2.31 5.29
N ILE A 415 -10.58 -2.07 4.02
CA ILE A 415 -11.95 -2.08 3.50
C ILE A 415 -12.29 -3.48 3.01
N TYR A 416 -13.19 -4.19 3.69
CA TYR A 416 -13.56 -5.57 3.33
C TYR A 416 -15.03 -5.71 2.87
N GLY A 417 -15.82 -4.64 2.94
CA GLY A 417 -17.25 -4.63 2.65
C GLY A 417 -17.84 -3.23 2.58
N THR A 418 -19.08 -3.13 2.09
CA THR A 418 -19.83 -1.86 2.04
C THR A 418 -19.91 -1.21 3.41
N GLY A 419 -19.65 0.11 3.46
CA GLY A 419 -19.56 0.87 4.71
C GLY A 419 -18.30 0.58 5.53
N GLY A 420 -17.30 -0.06 4.93
CA GLY A 420 -15.96 -0.21 5.50
C GLY A 420 -15.10 1.01 5.19
N GLY A 421 -14.08 1.18 6.01
CA GLY A 421 -13.22 2.34 6.01
C GLY A 421 -12.81 2.72 7.42
N GLY A 422 -11.60 3.27 7.51
CA GLY A 422 -10.92 3.34 8.80
C GLY A 422 -10.79 1.97 9.46
N SER A 423 -10.80 1.89 10.78
CA SER A 423 -10.81 0.60 11.49
C SER A 423 -12.11 -0.20 11.32
N TYR A 424 -13.09 0.23 10.53
CA TYR A 424 -14.31 -0.54 10.30
C TYR A 424 -14.16 -1.44 9.07
N THR A 425 -14.37 -2.74 9.24
CA THR A 425 -14.23 -3.73 8.17
C THR A 425 -15.30 -3.60 7.08
N GLY A 426 -16.40 -2.91 7.38
CA GLY A 426 -17.62 -2.93 6.56
C GLY A 426 -18.44 -4.20 6.74
N GLN A 427 -19.45 -4.36 5.90
CA GLN A 427 -20.39 -5.48 5.97
C GLN A 427 -19.76 -6.79 5.48
N LEU A 428 -19.70 -7.78 6.37
CA LEU A 428 -19.11 -9.10 6.13
C LEU A 428 -20.17 -10.20 6.13
N LEU A 429 -19.82 -11.34 5.54
CA LEU A 429 -20.59 -12.57 5.59
C LEU A 429 -20.19 -13.41 6.79
N ASN A 430 -21.15 -14.13 7.36
CA ASN A 430 -20.93 -15.09 8.44
C ASN A 430 -21.19 -16.50 7.95
N ASP A 431 -20.30 -17.43 8.29
CA ASP A 431 -20.54 -18.85 8.11
C ASP A 431 -21.35 -19.42 9.30
N LYS A 432 -21.91 -20.62 9.12
CA LYS A 432 -22.70 -21.34 10.12
C LYS A 432 -21.96 -21.53 11.45
N ASP A 433 -20.64 -21.61 11.41
CA ASP A 433 -19.78 -21.78 12.58
C ASP A 433 -19.33 -20.43 13.19
N GLY A 434 -19.82 -19.31 12.66
CA GLY A 434 -19.49 -17.95 13.10
C GLY A 434 -18.20 -17.38 12.49
N ALA A 435 -17.52 -18.10 11.58
CA ALA A 435 -16.38 -17.51 10.88
C ALA A 435 -16.81 -16.41 9.91
N THR A 436 -16.03 -15.34 9.83
CA THR A 436 -16.33 -14.18 8.99
C THR A 436 -15.50 -14.19 7.71
N PHE A 437 -16.11 -13.81 6.59
CA PHE A 437 -15.46 -13.78 5.29
C PHE A 437 -16.16 -12.78 4.37
N ASN A 438 -15.56 -12.45 3.23
CA ASN A 438 -16.21 -11.64 2.20
C ASN A 438 -16.20 -12.29 0.81
N MET A 439 -15.45 -13.38 0.63
CA MET A 439 -15.39 -14.10 -0.63
C MET A 439 -15.16 -15.61 -0.46
N ASN A 440 -15.71 -16.39 -1.39
CA ASN A 440 -15.48 -17.83 -1.51
C ASN A 440 -14.34 -18.10 -2.52
N GLY A 441 -13.47 -19.03 -2.18
CA GLY A 441 -12.60 -19.70 -3.15
C GLY A 441 -13.18 -21.03 -3.59
N ILE A 442 -12.32 -21.90 -4.13
CA ILE A 442 -12.72 -23.24 -4.62
C ILE A 442 -13.31 -24.10 -3.50
N ARG A 443 -12.67 -24.11 -2.31
CA ARG A 443 -13.05 -24.96 -1.16
C ARG A 443 -13.07 -24.24 0.17
N ARG A 444 -12.57 -23.01 0.20
CA ARG A 444 -12.32 -22.22 1.40
C ARG A 444 -12.99 -20.88 1.28
N ARG A 445 -13.11 -20.21 2.41
CA ARG A 445 -13.59 -18.84 2.49
C ARG A 445 -12.42 -17.96 2.91
N TYR A 446 -12.45 -16.72 2.43
CA TYR A 446 -11.38 -15.76 2.65
C TYR A 446 -11.96 -14.39 2.97
N LEU A 447 -11.17 -13.63 3.71
CA LEU A 447 -11.40 -12.22 3.96
C LEU A 447 -10.23 -11.47 3.34
N VAL A 448 -10.47 -10.70 2.28
CA VAL A 448 -9.46 -9.96 1.55
C VAL A 448 -9.95 -8.54 1.35
N GLN A 449 -9.08 -7.56 1.55
CA GLN A 449 -9.46 -6.17 1.30
C GLN A 449 -9.91 -5.97 -0.14
N TRP A 450 -10.75 -4.96 -0.34
CA TRP A 450 -11.14 -4.50 -1.65
C TRP A 450 -9.94 -3.87 -2.37
N VAL A 451 -10.08 -3.67 -3.67
CA VAL A 451 -9.06 -2.98 -4.48
C VAL A 451 -9.71 -1.81 -5.21
N TRP A 452 -8.92 -0.80 -5.54
CA TRP A 452 -9.41 0.39 -6.22
C TRP A 452 -9.99 0.01 -7.59
N ASN A 453 -11.21 0.46 -7.86
CA ASN A 453 -11.80 0.38 -9.19
C ASN A 453 -11.62 1.74 -9.86
N ASN A 454 -10.76 1.80 -10.89
CA ASN A 454 -10.46 3.02 -11.64
C ASN A 454 -11.62 3.52 -12.51
N ILE A 455 -12.63 2.71 -12.79
CA ILE A 455 -13.84 3.12 -13.52
C ILE A 455 -14.81 3.82 -12.57
N LEU A 456 -15.00 3.25 -11.38
CA LEU A 456 -15.91 3.78 -10.37
C LEU A 456 -15.27 4.86 -9.49
N ASN A 457 -13.94 4.97 -9.52
CA ASN A 457 -13.14 5.72 -8.54
C ASN A 457 -13.55 5.37 -7.12
N TYR A 458 -13.64 4.06 -6.84
CA TYR A 458 -14.14 3.52 -5.58
C TYR A 458 -13.48 2.18 -5.23
N CYS A 459 -13.14 1.97 -3.96
CA CYS A 459 -12.76 0.65 -3.48
C CYS A 459 -13.90 -0.35 -3.70
N THR A 460 -13.63 -1.43 -4.43
CA THR A 460 -14.66 -2.37 -4.86
C THR A 460 -14.28 -3.81 -4.56
N GLY A 461 -15.25 -4.58 -4.09
CA GLY A 461 -15.14 -6.02 -3.98
C GLY A 461 -16.44 -6.74 -4.32
N PRO A 462 -16.39 -8.07 -4.43
CA PRO A 462 -17.49 -8.88 -4.97
C PRO A 462 -18.70 -8.96 -4.04
N ASN A 463 -18.55 -8.59 -2.77
CA ASN A 463 -19.61 -8.51 -1.77
C ASN A 463 -20.20 -7.10 -1.59
N ALA A 464 -19.84 -6.16 -2.47
CA ALA A 464 -20.42 -4.82 -2.43
C ALA A 464 -21.94 -4.87 -2.66
N LEU A 465 -22.68 -4.11 -1.86
CA LEU A 465 -24.14 -4.00 -1.90
C LEU A 465 -24.61 -2.65 -2.49
N ASP A 466 -23.67 -1.75 -2.71
CA ASP A 466 -23.85 -0.34 -3.06
C ASP A 466 -23.41 -0.01 -4.50
N LEU A 467 -23.24 -1.03 -5.34
CA LEU A 467 -22.83 -0.92 -6.74
C LEU A 467 -23.99 -1.05 -7.73
#